data_AF-A0AAJ0AK31-F1
#
_entry.id   AF-A0AAJ0AK31-F1
#
_cell.length_a   1.000
_cell.length_b   1.000
_cell.length_c   1.000
_cell.angle_alpha   90.00
_cell.angle_beta   90.00
_cell.angle_gamma   90.00
#
_symmetry.space_group_name_H-M   'P 1'
#
loop_
_entity.id
_entity.type
_entity.pdbx_description
1 polymer ?
#
loop_
_entity_poly.entity_id
_entity_poly.type
_entity_poly.pdbx_seq_one_letter_code
_entity_poly.pdbx_strand_id
1 'polypeptide(L)'
;MGALTFTAFGLVALASVVVAQQFPGNFPGNGNGNGNGFGNGNGGNGFGGNFNNFVGFNIQEAMHTRRIHGILGTIAFVIVFPIGSIAMRIIPGRFSWLIHALIQMAGFVLYIAAAALGIKLTQEVTFGGTSLYEISTINFHPIIGLVLLAIFFFQPIFGYIHHVQFKKYGVRQIWSHIHLVIGRLLIPLGIINGGLGLYISNSPKEFKIAYAILAAVFGIAWIFVSVISEIRRGRQPAVVVVEEHKLRKRSRGRNSGSRGSSDSDPKI
;
A
#
# COMPACT_ATOMS: atom_id res chain seq x y z
N MET A 1 -21.35 -6.11 10.02
CA MET A 1 -20.24 -6.81 9.32
C MET A 1 -18.91 -6.76 10.11
N GLY A 2 -18.92 -6.84 11.45
CA GLY A 2 -17.93 -6.14 12.29
C GLY A 2 -16.84 -6.94 13.02
N ALA A 3 -16.76 -8.27 12.88
CA ALA A 3 -15.72 -9.05 13.59
C ALA A 3 -15.25 -10.28 12.81
N LEU A 4 -16.18 -11.02 12.19
CA LEU A 4 -15.89 -12.25 11.44
C LEU A 4 -15.14 -12.03 10.12
N THR A 5 -15.33 -10.88 9.47
CA THR A 5 -14.53 -10.51 8.30
C THR A 5 -13.08 -10.23 8.71
N PHE A 6 -12.83 -9.65 9.88
CA PHE A 6 -11.50 -9.20 10.32
C PHE A 6 -10.57 -10.31 10.80
N THR A 7 -11.10 -11.38 11.41
CA THR A 7 -10.30 -12.54 11.82
C THR A 7 -9.78 -13.33 10.63
N ALA A 8 -10.58 -13.46 9.57
CA ALA A 8 -10.15 -14.03 8.30
C ALA A 8 -9.04 -13.19 7.62
N PHE A 9 -9.09 -11.86 7.73
CA PHE A 9 -8.10 -10.96 7.10
C PHE A 9 -6.77 -10.85 7.85
N GLY A 10 -6.76 -11.01 9.18
CA GLY A 10 -5.51 -11.13 9.96
C GLY A 10 -4.77 -12.45 9.67
N LEU A 11 -5.52 -13.52 9.40
CA LEU A 11 -4.97 -14.82 9.00
C LEU A 11 -4.28 -14.78 7.63
N VAL A 12 -4.77 -14.00 6.65
CA VAL A 12 -4.11 -13.87 5.33
C VAL A 12 -2.73 -13.22 5.44
N ALA A 13 -2.53 -12.27 6.36
CA ALA A 13 -1.25 -11.61 6.57
C ALA A 13 -0.28 -12.41 7.48
N LEU A 14 -0.79 -13.28 8.36
CA LEU A 14 0.03 -14.30 9.02
C LEU A 14 0.41 -15.42 8.04
N ALA A 15 -0.53 -15.81 7.17
CA ALA A 15 -0.28 -16.78 6.11
C ALA A 15 0.76 -16.27 5.11
N SER A 16 0.89 -14.97 4.84
CA SER A 16 1.96 -14.46 3.97
C SER A 16 3.36 -14.60 4.58
N VAL A 17 3.49 -14.52 5.92
CA VAL A 17 4.76 -14.81 6.63
C VAL A 17 5.09 -16.31 6.53
N VAL A 18 4.08 -17.17 6.67
CA VAL A 18 4.24 -18.63 6.57
C VAL A 18 4.49 -19.08 5.13
N VAL A 19 3.81 -18.49 4.13
CA VAL A 19 4.03 -18.76 2.70
C VAL A 19 5.43 -18.30 2.28
N ALA A 20 5.93 -17.16 2.80
CA ALA A 20 7.31 -16.74 2.56
C ALA A 20 8.36 -17.73 3.09
N GLN A 21 8.03 -18.53 4.11
CA GLN A 21 8.89 -19.59 4.66
C GLN A 21 8.68 -20.97 4.00
N GLN A 22 7.52 -21.21 3.37
CA GLN A 22 7.14 -22.51 2.81
C GLN A 22 7.66 -22.78 1.39
N PHE A 23 8.43 -21.87 0.79
CA PHE A 23 9.00 -22.14 -0.53
C PHE A 23 10.15 -23.15 -0.44
N PRO A 24 10.00 -24.39 -0.95
CA PRO A 24 11.05 -25.42 -0.87
C PRO A 24 12.28 -24.96 -1.67
N GLY A 25 13.38 -24.77 -0.93
CA GLY A 25 14.66 -24.30 -1.47
C GLY A 25 15.50 -25.37 -2.12
N ASN A 26 14.94 -26.17 -3.03
CA ASN A 26 15.69 -27.23 -3.70
C ASN A 26 15.64 -27.09 -5.23
N PHE A 27 16.53 -26.26 -5.76
CA PHE A 27 16.92 -26.29 -7.18
C PHE A 27 18.45 -26.19 -7.27
N PRO A 28 19.11 -27.01 -8.10
CA PRO A 28 20.56 -27.02 -8.23
C PRO A 28 21.00 -25.79 -9.02
N GLY A 29 21.46 -24.78 -8.31
CA GLY A 29 22.04 -23.56 -8.88
C GLY A 29 23.15 -23.06 -7.97
N ASN A 30 24.29 -23.76 -8.02
CA ASN A 30 25.51 -23.36 -7.35
C ASN A 30 26.02 -22.05 -7.99
N GLY A 31 25.91 -20.95 -7.25
CA GLY A 31 26.42 -19.64 -7.62
C GLY A 31 26.76 -18.87 -6.35
N ASN A 32 27.89 -19.24 -5.73
CA ASN A 32 28.48 -18.51 -4.61
C ASN A 32 28.93 -17.13 -5.11
N GLY A 33 28.17 -16.09 -4.80
CA GLY A 33 28.45 -14.70 -5.19
C GLY A 33 28.55 -13.80 -3.95
N ASN A 34 29.58 -14.02 -3.14
CA ASN A 34 30.02 -13.04 -2.14
C ASN A 34 30.53 -11.79 -2.88
N GLY A 35 30.04 -10.60 -2.53
CA GLY A 35 30.41 -9.38 -3.25
C GLY A 35 29.94 -8.10 -2.58
N ASN A 36 30.54 -7.77 -1.43
CA ASN A 36 30.70 -6.39 -0.99
C ASN A 36 31.59 -5.66 -2.00
N GLY A 37 31.18 -4.48 -2.47
CA GLY A 37 32.04 -3.65 -3.32
C GLY A 37 31.35 -2.39 -3.83
N PHE A 38 31.48 -1.31 -3.06
CA PHE A 38 31.44 0.03 -3.63
C PHE A 38 32.72 0.22 -4.45
N GLY A 39 32.60 0.33 -5.77
CA GLY A 39 33.74 0.50 -6.66
C GLY A 39 33.33 1.22 -7.94
N ASN A 40 33.65 2.51 -7.99
CA ASN A 40 33.72 3.27 -9.23
C ASN A 40 34.94 2.75 -10.02
N GLY A 41 34.70 2.21 -11.22
CA GLY A 41 35.75 1.66 -12.06
C GLY A 41 35.34 1.69 -13.52
N ASN A 42 35.84 2.70 -14.24
CA ASN A 42 35.90 2.73 -15.69
C ASN A 42 36.93 1.67 -16.15
N GLY A 43 36.51 0.65 -16.90
CA GLY A 43 37.40 -0.41 -17.36
C GLY A 43 36.75 -1.26 -18.44
N GLY A 44 37.18 -1.04 -19.69
CA GLY A 44 36.71 -1.75 -20.86
C GLY A 44 37.12 -3.22 -20.94
N ASN A 45 36.37 -3.93 -21.78
CA ASN A 45 36.63 -5.23 -22.43
C ASN A 45 37.10 -6.41 -21.56
N GLY A 46 36.14 -7.28 -21.22
CA GLY A 46 36.40 -8.67 -20.86
C GLY A 46 35.10 -9.48 -20.75
N PHE A 47 34.92 -10.48 -21.64
CA PHE A 47 33.87 -11.51 -21.66
C PHE A 47 32.37 -11.12 -21.68
N GLY A 48 31.95 -9.99 -21.09
CA GLY A 48 30.54 -9.59 -21.00
C GLY A 48 29.97 -8.94 -22.27
N GLY A 49 30.80 -8.26 -23.06
CA GLY A 49 30.37 -7.55 -24.27
C GLY A 49 29.89 -8.48 -25.39
N ASN A 50 30.49 -9.67 -25.53
CA ASN A 50 30.14 -10.63 -26.58
C ASN A 50 28.90 -11.47 -26.24
N PHE A 51 28.61 -11.66 -24.94
CA PHE A 51 27.42 -12.37 -24.47
C PHE A 51 26.16 -11.50 -24.55
N ASN A 52 26.25 -10.20 -24.27
CA ASN A 52 25.12 -9.27 -24.45
C ASN A 52 24.63 -9.22 -25.91
N ASN A 53 25.54 -9.34 -26.89
CA ASN A 53 25.20 -9.44 -28.32
C ASN A 53 24.51 -10.76 -28.69
N PHE A 54 24.66 -11.82 -27.89
CA PHE A 54 24.03 -13.13 -28.11
C PHE A 54 22.60 -13.21 -27.54
N VAL A 55 22.35 -12.61 -26.38
CA VAL A 55 21.03 -12.62 -25.72
C VAL A 55 20.13 -11.44 -26.12
N GLY A 56 20.64 -10.45 -26.84
CA GLY A 56 19.84 -9.36 -27.43
C GLY A 56 19.43 -8.25 -26.46
N PHE A 57 19.94 -8.23 -25.22
CA PHE A 57 19.71 -7.16 -24.24
C PHE A 57 20.89 -6.99 -23.27
N ASN A 58 21.00 -5.83 -22.62
CA ASN A 58 22.07 -5.55 -21.66
C ASN A 58 21.75 -6.16 -20.29
N ILE A 59 22.42 -7.27 -19.95
CA ILE A 59 22.17 -8.03 -18.71
C ILE A 59 22.45 -7.20 -17.47
N GLN A 60 23.49 -6.37 -17.48
CA GLN A 60 23.88 -5.60 -16.30
C GLN A 60 22.86 -4.50 -16.00
N GLU A 61 22.33 -3.85 -17.04
CA GLU A 61 21.24 -2.89 -16.93
C GLU A 61 19.94 -3.54 -16.45
N ALA A 62 19.59 -4.72 -16.99
CA ALA A 62 18.40 -5.47 -16.57
C ALA A 62 18.49 -5.87 -15.08
N MET A 63 19.65 -6.37 -14.63
CA MET A 63 19.87 -6.75 -13.23
C MET A 63 19.79 -5.54 -12.29
N HIS A 64 20.35 -4.39 -12.70
CA HIS A 64 20.27 -3.15 -11.94
C HIS A 64 18.83 -2.62 -11.84
N THR A 65 18.12 -2.56 -12.96
CA THR A 65 16.72 -2.15 -13.05
C THR A 65 15.82 -3.03 -12.19
N ARG A 66 16.04 -4.36 -12.22
CA ARG A 66 15.33 -5.33 -11.39
C ARG A 66 15.53 -5.11 -9.90
N ARG A 67 16.76 -4.80 -9.48
CA ARG A 67 17.06 -4.49 -8.08
C ARG A 67 16.33 -3.22 -7.62
N ILE A 68 16.37 -2.15 -8.43
CA ILE A 68 15.68 -0.90 -8.09
C ILE A 68 14.16 -1.10 -8.03
N HIS A 69 13.58 -1.80 -8.99
CA HIS A 69 12.16 -2.19 -8.98
C HIS A 69 11.75 -2.84 -7.66
N GLY A 70 12.50 -3.87 -7.24
CA GLY A 70 12.23 -4.60 -6.00
C GLY A 70 12.36 -3.74 -4.74
N ILE A 71 13.37 -2.86 -4.68
CA ILE A 71 13.57 -1.93 -3.55
C ILE A 71 12.42 -0.92 -3.47
N LEU A 72 12.06 -0.28 -4.58
CA LEU A 72 10.97 0.71 -4.60
C LEU A 72 9.63 0.07 -4.24
N GLY A 73 9.34 -1.12 -4.79
CA GLY A 73 8.13 -1.88 -4.46
C GLY A 73 8.06 -2.26 -2.98
N THR A 74 9.19 -2.68 -2.40
CA THR A 74 9.29 -3.01 -0.97
C THR A 74 9.03 -1.77 -0.11
N ILE A 75 9.69 -0.65 -0.40
CA ILE A 75 9.49 0.60 0.36
C ILE A 75 8.03 1.03 0.29
N ALA A 76 7.40 1.00 -0.90
CA ALA A 76 6.02 1.38 -1.07
C ALA A 76 5.05 0.49 -0.27
N PHE A 77 5.09 -0.83 -0.48
CA PHE A 77 4.09 -1.76 0.08
C PHE A 77 4.35 -2.22 1.50
N VAL A 78 5.60 -2.43 1.87
CA VAL A 78 5.95 -2.97 3.18
C VAL A 78 6.06 -1.86 4.22
N ILE A 79 6.45 -0.66 3.82
CA ILE A 79 6.76 0.43 4.76
C ILE A 79 5.74 1.56 4.63
N VAL A 80 5.70 2.24 3.48
CA VAL A 80 4.99 3.52 3.33
C VAL A 80 3.47 3.36 3.43
N PHE A 81 2.87 2.42 2.69
CA PHE A 81 1.40 2.24 2.73
C PHE A 81 0.88 1.79 4.11
N PRO A 82 1.52 0.82 4.81
CA PRO A 82 1.16 0.49 6.19
C PRO A 82 1.26 1.69 7.15
N ILE A 83 2.35 2.47 7.08
CA ILE A 83 2.53 3.67 7.90
C ILE A 83 1.43 4.71 7.61
N GLY A 84 1.14 4.97 6.33
CA GLY A 84 0.08 5.89 5.93
C GLY A 84 -1.29 5.46 6.48
N SER A 85 -1.58 4.16 6.46
CA SER A 85 -2.81 3.59 7.03
C SER A 85 -2.86 3.70 8.57
N ILE A 86 -1.73 3.51 9.25
CA ILE A 86 -1.59 3.68 10.71
C ILE A 86 -1.76 5.15 11.13
N ALA A 87 -1.26 6.10 10.34
CA ALA A 87 -1.27 7.53 10.66
C ALA A 87 -2.68 8.06 11.00
N MET A 88 -3.71 7.62 10.25
CA MET A 88 -5.12 7.95 10.52
C MET A 88 -5.64 7.50 11.88
N ARG A 89 -4.98 6.53 12.52
CA ARG A 89 -5.40 5.91 13.77
C ARG A 89 -4.67 6.47 14.98
N ILE A 90 -3.42 6.90 14.80
CA ILE A 90 -2.58 7.40 15.89
C ILE A 90 -2.64 8.93 15.99
N ILE A 91 -2.67 9.64 14.86
CA ILE A 91 -2.60 11.11 14.86
C ILE A 91 -3.99 11.69 15.12
N PRO A 92 -4.23 12.34 16.28
CA PRO A 92 -5.49 13.01 16.54
C PRO A 92 -5.54 14.36 15.81
N GLY A 93 -6.75 14.77 15.41
CA GLY A 93 -7.00 16.13 14.93
C GLY A 93 -7.22 16.28 13.43
N ARG A 94 -7.50 17.52 13.03
CA ARG A 94 -7.96 17.90 11.67
C ARG A 94 -6.95 17.67 10.56
N PHE A 95 -5.66 17.49 10.89
CA PHE A 95 -4.58 17.28 9.92
C PHE A 95 -4.29 15.80 9.66
N SER A 96 -4.90 14.88 10.41
CA SER A 96 -4.67 13.44 10.28
C SER A 96 -4.93 12.93 8.84
N TRP A 97 -6.01 13.41 8.21
CA TRP A 97 -6.34 13.06 6.82
C TRP A 97 -5.32 13.58 5.80
N LEU A 98 -4.74 14.76 6.05
CA LEU A 98 -3.74 15.35 5.16
C LEU A 98 -2.42 14.58 5.25
N ILE A 99 -1.99 14.24 6.48
CA ILE A 99 -0.80 13.43 6.69
C ILE A 99 -0.96 12.06 6.04
N HIS A 100 -2.13 11.42 6.22
CA HIS A 100 -2.47 10.19 5.51
C HIS A 100 -2.37 10.37 4.00
N ALA A 101 -3.04 11.38 3.43
CA ALA A 101 -3.02 11.62 2.00
C ALA A 101 -1.60 11.82 1.47
N LEU A 102 -0.77 12.62 2.15
CA LEU A 102 0.62 12.87 1.76
C LEU A 102 1.47 11.60 1.76
N ILE A 103 1.39 10.80 2.83
CA ILE A 103 2.14 9.54 2.94
C ILE A 103 1.66 8.54 1.86
N GLN A 104 0.35 8.44 1.65
CA GLN A 104 -0.20 7.55 0.62
C GLN A 104 0.18 7.99 -0.79
N MET A 105 0.21 9.30 -1.07
CA MET A 105 0.65 9.81 -2.37
C MET A 105 2.15 9.58 -2.59
N ALA A 106 2.98 9.72 -1.54
CA ALA A 106 4.40 9.38 -1.63
C ALA A 106 4.59 7.88 -1.94
N GLY A 107 3.87 7.00 -1.26
CA GLY A 107 3.87 5.56 -1.55
C GLY A 107 3.38 5.24 -2.96
N PHE A 108 2.37 5.98 -3.44
CA PHE A 108 1.82 5.80 -4.78
C PHE A 108 2.82 6.20 -5.87
N VAL A 109 3.54 7.31 -5.70
CA VAL A 109 4.61 7.71 -6.64
C VAL A 109 5.74 6.67 -6.67
N LEU A 110 6.17 6.17 -5.51
CA LEU A 110 7.16 5.09 -5.44
C LEU A 110 6.67 3.82 -6.15
N TYR A 111 5.39 3.49 -6.01
CA TYR A 111 4.81 2.33 -6.66
C TYR A 111 4.69 2.51 -8.18
N ILE A 112 4.31 3.69 -8.68
CA ILE A 112 4.32 3.99 -10.11
C ILE A 112 5.74 3.83 -10.67
N ALA A 113 6.75 4.37 -9.98
CA ALA A 113 8.15 4.22 -10.39
C ALA A 113 8.57 2.74 -10.42
N ALA A 114 8.21 1.96 -9.38
CA ALA A 114 8.45 0.53 -9.38
C ALA A 114 7.75 -0.17 -10.57
N ALA A 115 6.47 0.11 -10.80
CA ALA A 115 5.72 -0.49 -11.90
C ALA A 115 6.30 -0.13 -13.27
N ALA A 116 6.72 1.12 -13.50
CA ALA A 116 7.37 1.54 -14.73
C ALA A 116 8.67 0.75 -15.00
N LEU A 117 9.51 0.57 -13.97
CA LEU A 117 10.71 -0.27 -14.09
C LEU A 117 10.37 -1.74 -14.32
N GLY A 118 9.28 -2.24 -13.73
CA GLY A 118 8.76 -3.60 -13.97
C GLY A 118 8.33 -3.80 -15.42
N ILE A 119 7.59 -2.84 -15.98
CA ILE A 119 7.17 -2.84 -17.39
C ILE A 119 8.41 -2.80 -18.30
N LYS A 120 9.38 -1.93 -18.03
CA LYS A 120 10.65 -1.88 -18.77
C LYS A 120 11.33 -3.25 -18.80
N LEU A 121 11.43 -3.93 -17.65
CA LEU A 121 12.01 -5.28 -17.58
C LEU A 121 11.26 -6.31 -18.42
N THR A 122 9.93 -6.25 -18.44
CA THR A 122 9.12 -7.17 -19.25
C THR A 122 9.24 -6.92 -20.76
N GLN A 123 9.64 -5.71 -21.16
CA GLN A 123 9.86 -5.33 -22.56
C GLN A 123 11.30 -5.65 -23.01
N GLU A 124 12.28 -5.50 -22.13
CA GLU A 124 13.71 -5.70 -22.45
C GLU A 124 14.17 -7.15 -22.32
N VAL A 125 13.64 -7.88 -21.31
CA VAL A 125 14.02 -9.27 -21.07
C VAL A 125 13.06 -10.16 -21.85
N THR A 126 13.44 -10.49 -23.08
CA THR A 126 12.75 -11.50 -23.90
C THR A 126 13.54 -12.81 -23.87
N PHE A 127 12.87 -13.93 -23.57
CA PHE A 127 13.48 -15.25 -23.64
C PHE A 127 12.98 -15.92 -24.91
N GLY A 128 13.88 -16.10 -25.90
CA GLY A 128 13.54 -16.78 -27.16
C GLY A 128 12.45 -16.07 -27.98
N GLY A 129 12.32 -14.74 -27.87
CA GLY A 129 11.28 -13.95 -28.55
C GLY A 129 9.92 -13.91 -27.84
N THR A 130 9.78 -14.57 -26.68
CA THR A 130 8.56 -14.52 -25.85
C THR A 130 8.73 -13.53 -24.70
N SER A 131 7.69 -12.74 -24.43
CA SER A 131 7.72 -11.77 -23.33
C SER A 131 7.51 -12.46 -21.97
N LEU A 132 7.96 -11.83 -20.89
CA LEU A 132 7.71 -12.32 -19.52
C LEU A 132 6.21 -12.43 -19.16
N TYR A 133 5.30 -11.83 -19.95
CA TYR A 133 3.85 -11.98 -19.78
C TYR A 133 3.30 -13.30 -20.35
N GLU A 134 4.01 -13.90 -21.29
CA GLU A 134 3.58 -15.12 -21.98
C GLU A 134 4.11 -16.38 -21.28
N ILE A 135 5.15 -16.24 -20.45
CA ILE A 135 5.70 -17.33 -19.65
C ILE A 135 4.81 -17.53 -18.43
N SER A 136 3.95 -18.53 -18.48
CA SER A 136 2.98 -18.89 -17.44
C SER A 136 3.59 -19.15 -16.05
N THR A 137 4.89 -19.46 -15.96
CA THR A 137 5.61 -19.64 -14.70
C THR A 137 6.11 -18.33 -14.06
N ILE A 138 5.99 -17.19 -14.75
CA ILE A 138 6.57 -15.90 -14.32
C ILE A 138 5.53 -14.76 -14.40
N ASN A 139 4.51 -14.89 -15.25
CA ASN A 139 3.56 -13.82 -15.57
C ASN A 139 2.62 -13.40 -14.42
N PHE A 140 2.44 -14.22 -13.38
CA PHE A 140 1.52 -13.91 -12.29
C PHE A 140 1.92 -12.64 -11.52
N HIS A 141 3.21 -12.44 -11.25
CA HIS A 141 3.70 -11.27 -10.51
C HIS A 141 3.43 -9.94 -11.25
N PRO A 142 3.81 -9.79 -12.54
CA PRO A 142 3.54 -8.55 -13.27
C PRO A 142 2.05 -8.35 -13.54
N ILE A 143 1.27 -9.41 -13.80
CA ILE A 143 -0.20 -9.29 -13.98
C ILE A 143 -0.87 -8.81 -12.69
N ILE A 144 -0.60 -9.47 -11.55
CA ILE A 144 -1.13 -9.04 -10.24
C ILE A 144 -0.67 -7.62 -9.93
N GLY A 145 0.60 -7.30 -10.20
CA GLY A 145 1.15 -5.96 -10.03
C GLY A 145 0.41 -4.88 -10.83
N LEU A 146 0.05 -5.14 -12.08
CA LEU A 146 -0.70 -4.18 -12.90
C LEU A 146 -2.16 -4.04 -12.44
N VAL A 147 -2.80 -5.15 -12.06
CA VAL A 147 -4.16 -5.12 -11.48
C VAL A 147 -4.17 -4.29 -10.19
N LEU A 148 -3.18 -4.50 -9.30
CA LEU A 148 -3.03 -3.71 -8.08
C LEU A 148 -2.83 -2.23 -8.40
N LEU A 149 -1.99 -1.89 -9.37
CA LEU A 149 -1.76 -0.50 -9.81
C LEU A 149 -3.05 0.15 -10.31
N ALA A 150 -3.81 -0.54 -11.16
CA ALA A 150 -5.08 -0.05 -11.70
C ALA A 150 -6.09 0.24 -10.59
N ILE A 151 -6.23 -0.64 -9.60
CA ILE A 151 -7.16 -0.41 -8.47
C ILE A 151 -6.62 0.68 -7.53
N PHE A 152 -5.31 0.74 -7.27
CA PHE A 152 -4.68 1.78 -6.46
C PHE A 152 -4.87 3.18 -7.05
N PHE A 153 -4.89 3.31 -8.38
CA PHE A 153 -5.12 4.59 -9.06
C PHE A 153 -6.44 5.25 -8.66
N PHE A 154 -7.49 4.45 -8.41
CA PHE A 154 -8.79 4.97 -7.97
C PHE A 154 -8.86 5.27 -6.46
N GLN A 155 -7.91 4.78 -5.65
CA GLN A 155 -7.94 4.95 -4.20
C GLN A 155 -7.90 6.43 -3.75
N PRO A 156 -7.05 7.32 -4.30
CA PRO A 156 -7.07 8.74 -3.95
C PRO A 156 -8.41 9.41 -4.24
N ILE A 157 -9.07 9.05 -5.35
CA ILE A 157 -10.39 9.57 -5.73
C ILE A 157 -11.43 9.14 -4.71
N PHE A 158 -11.48 7.86 -4.36
CA PHE A 158 -12.39 7.35 -3.33
C PHE A 158 -12.09 7.93 -1.95
N GLY A 159 -10.82 8.13 -1.62
CA GLY A 159 -10.38 8.76 -0.38
C GLY A 159 -10.84 10.23 -0.27
N TYR A 160 -10.76 10.98 -1.36
CA TYR A 160 -11.25 12.37 -1.40
C TYR A 160 -12.77 12.45 -1.26
N ILE A 161 -13.52 11.65 -2.03
CA ILE A 161 -14.99 11.59 -1.95
C ILE A 161 -15.42 11.20 -0.54
N HIS A 162 -14.77 10.17 0.03
CA HIS A 162 -14.98 9.74 1.41
C HIS A 162 -14.76 10.91 2.39
N HIS A 163 -13.64 11.62 2.28
CA HIS A 163 -13.34 12.73 3.19
C HIS A 163 -14.40 13.84 3.13
N VAL A 164 -14.78 14.28 1.93
CA VAL A 164 -15.79 15.33 1.74
C VAL A 164 -17.15 14.90 2.31
N GLN A 165 -17.56 13.66 2.04
CA GLN A 165 -18.81 13.13 2.56
C GLN A 165 -18.80 12.94 4.07
N PHE A 166 -17.71 12.43 4.64
CA PHE A 166 -17.57 12.27 6.08
C PHE A 166 -17.61 13.62 6.80
N LYS A 167 -16.96 14.65 6.23
CA LYS A 167 -17.01 16.03 6.75
C LYS A 167 -18.42 16.63 6.68
N LYS A 168 -19.20 16.30 5.64
CA LYS A 168 -20.58 16.81 5.44
C LYS A 168 -21.60 16.11 6.33
N TYR A 169 -21.57 14.79 6.41
CA TYR A 169 -22.62 13.98 7.05
C TYR A 169 -22.25 13.49 8.46
N GLY A 170 -20.97 13.56 8.85
CA GLY A 170 -20.49 13.10 10.16
C GLY A 170 -20.53 11.57 10.37
N VAL A 171 -21.01 10.81 9.38
CA VAL A 171 -21.16 9.34 9.44
C VAL A 171 -20.58 8.69 8.19
N ARG A 172 -20.09 7.45 8.34
CA ARG A 172 -19.49 6.67 7.24
C ARG A 172 -20.51 6.41 6.14
N GLN A 173 -20.20 6.80 4.92
CA GLN A 173 -21.02 6.57 3.73
C GLN A 173 -20.54 5.32 2.98
N ILE A 174 -21.22 4.96 1.88
CA ILE A 174 -20.81 3.80 1.06
C ILE A 174 -19.38 3.94 0.53
N TRP A 175 -18.97 5.14 0.12
CA TRP A 175 -17.61 5.44 -0.33
C TRP A 175 -16.56 5.27 0.77
N SER A 176 -16.92 5.53 2.03
CA SER A 176 -16.06 5.21 3.18
C SER A 176 -15.76 3.72 3.25
N HIS A 177 -16.77 2.89 3.05
CA HIS A 177 -16.62 1.43 3.16
C HIS A 177 -15.81 0.89 1.99
N ILE A 178 -16.08 1.36 0.77
CA ILE A 178 -15.34 0.99 -0.44
C ILE A 178 -13.85 1.34 -0.29
N HIS A 179 -13.53 2.59 0.08
CA HIS A 179 -12.16 3.02 0.27
C HIS A 179 -11.43 2.19 1.36
N LEU A 180 -12.07 1.99 2.52
CA LEU A 180 -11.48 1.24 3.63
C LEU A 180 -11.27 -0.24 3.29
N VAL A 181 -12.26 -0.91 2.68
CA VAL A 181 -12.17 -2.33 2.36
C VAL A 181 -11.13 -2.56 1.26
N ILE A 182 -11.18 -1.79 0.18
CA ILE A 182 -10.21 -1.96 -0.91
C ILE A 182 -8.79 -1.65 -0.41
N GLY A 183 -8.57 -0.56 0.32
CA GLY A 183 -7.25 -0.25 0.87
C GLY A 183 -6.70 -1.34 1.79
N ARG A 184 -7.57 -1.99 2.59
CA ARG A 184 -7.21 -3.12 3.47
C ARG A 184 -6.86 -4.40 2.70
N LEU A 185 -7.38 -4.57 1.49
CA LEU A 185 -7.06 -5.72 0.64
C LEU A 185 -5.80 -5.48 -0.20
N LEU A 186 -5.63 -4.27 -0.73
CA LEU A 186 -4.51 -3.95 -1.62
C LEU A 186 -3.15 -4.01 -0.92
N ILE A 187 -3.05 -3.62 0.36
CA ILE A 187 -1.77 -3.65 1.09
C ILE A 187 -1.25 -5.09 1.25
N PRO A 188 -2.00 -6.06 1.83
CA PRO A 188 -1.55 -7.45 1.90
C PRO A 188 -1.31 -8.08 0.53
N LEU A 189 -2.18 -7.83 -0.44
CA LEU A 189 -2.01 -8.37 -1.80
C LEU A 189 -0.72 -7.86 -2.45
N GLY A 190 -0.36 -6.59 -2.24
CA GLY A 190 0.91 -6.06 -2.73
C GLY A 190 2.13 -6.61 -2.01
N ILE A 191 2.04 -6.89 -0.71
CA ILE A 191 3.11 -7.59 0.03
C ILE A 191 3.28 -9.03 -0.50
N ILE A 192 2.17 -9.75 -0.71
CA ILE A 192 2.22 -11.08 -1.32
C ILE A 192 2.82 -11.01 -2.72
N ASN A 193 2.40 -10.02 -3.52
CA ASN A 193 2.94 -9.83 -4.87
C ASN A 193 4.44 -9.51 -4.86
N GLY A 194 4.93 -8.71 -3.90
CA GLY A 194 6.36 -8.45 -3.73
C GLY A 194 7.15 -9.72 -3.36
N GLY A 195 6.61 -10.56 -2.48
CA GLY A 195 7.19 -11.87 -2.17
C GLY A 195 7.24 -12.80 -3.39
N LEU A 196 6.17 -12.83 -4.18
CA LEU A 196 6.11 -13.54 -5.46
C LEU A 196 7.19 -13.03 -6.43
N GLY A 197 7.41 -11.71 -6.49
CA GLY A 197 8.49 -11.09 -7.25
C GLY A 197 9.88 -11.57 -6.82
N LEU A 198 10.13 -11.70 -5.51
CA LEU A 198 11.40 -12.26 -4.99
C LEU A 198 11.58 -13.76 -5.30
N TYR A 199 10.47 -14.50 -5.39
CA TYR A 199 10.47 -15.91 -5.76
C TYR A 199 10.84 -16.10 -7.24
N ILE A 200 10.10 -15.50 -8.18
CA ILE A 200 10.35 -15.66 -9.62
C ILE A 200 11.72 -15.16 -10.05
N SER A 201 12.25 -14.20 -9.31
CA SER A 201 13.49 -13.55 -9.63
C SER A 201 14.70 -14.37 -9.13
N ASN A 202 14.47 -15.44 -8.35
CA ASN A 202 15.52 -16.19 -7.68
C ASN A 202 16.48 -15.28 -6.90
N SER A 203 15.93 -14.30 -6.18
CA SER A 203 16.74 -13.35 -5.42
C SER A 203 17.56 -14.05 -4.32
N PRO A 204 18.74 -13.51 -3.97
CA PRO A 204 19.57 -14.05 -2.89
C PRO A 204 18.81 -14.18 -1.57
N LYS A 205 19.21 -15.15 -0.74
CA LYS A 205 18.50 -15.49 0.52
C LYS A 205 18.43 -14.29 1.46
N GLU A 206 19.45 -13.46 1.47
CA GLU A 206 19.57 -12.24 2.28
C GLU A 206 18.43 -11.26 1.99
N PHE A 207 18.11 -11.02 0.71
CA PHE A 207 17.01 -10.14 0.31
C PHE A 207 15.65 -10.73 0.67
N LYS A 208 15.47 -12.04 0.51
CA LYS A 208 14.24 -12.75 0.90
C LYS A 208 14.00 -12.65 2.41
N ILE A 209 15.05 -12.87 3.21
CA ILE A 209 15.01 -12.76 4.67
C ILE A 209 14.71 -11.32 5.10
N ALA A 210 15.43 -10.34 4.55
CA ALA A 210 15.22 -8.93 4.88
C ALA A 210 13.78 -8.49 4.55
N TYR A 211 13.27 -8.89 3.38
CA TYR A 211 11.88 -8.64 2.99
C TYR A 211 10.89 -9.27 3.97
N ALA A 212 11.07 -10.55 4.31
CA ALA A 212 10.19 -11.26 5.23
C ALA A 212 10.16 -10.62 6.62
N ILE A 213 11.32 -10.20 7.16
CA ILE A 213 11.40 -9.51 8.45
C ILE A 213 10.64 -8.17 8.39
N LEU A 214 10.88 -7.36 7.36
CA LEU A 214 10.19 -6.07 7.21
C LEU A 214 8.67 -6.28 7.06
N ALA A 215 8.25 -7.23 6.22
CA ALA A 215 6.85 -7.56 6.01
C ALA A 215 6.17 -8.02 7.30
N ALA A 216 6.84 -8.86 8.09
CA ALA A 216 6.34 -9.31 9.38
C ALA A 216 6.22 -8.14 10.38
N VAL A 217 7.27 -7.34 10.55
CA VAL A 217 7.29 -6.23 11.53
C VAL A 217 6.21 -5.19 11.20
N PHE A 218 6.20 -4.66 9.98
CA PHE A 218 5.24 -3.62 9.59
C PHE A 218 3.82 -4.18 9.42
N GLY A 219 3.69 -5.42 8.91
CA GLY A 219 2.40 -6.10 8.77
C GLY A 219 1.73 -6.35 10.12
N ILE A 220 2.47 -6.91 11.09
CA ILE A 220 1.97 -7.16 12.45
C ILE A 220 1.64 -5.83 13.13
N ALA A 221 2.51 -4.82 13.05
CA ALA A 221 2.23 -3.51 13.64
C ALA A 221 0.96 -2.89 13.06
N TRP A 222 0.76 -2.97 11.73
CA TRP A 222 -0.42 -2.46 11.06
C TRP A 222 -1.70 -3.19 11.49
N ILE A 223 -1.67 -4.52 11.59
CA ILE A 223 -2.81 -5.32 12.07
C ILE A 223 -3.13 -4.98 13.52
N PHE A 224 -2.12 -4.98 14.38
CA PHE A 224 -2.26 -4.73 15.82
C PHE A 224 -2.89 -3.35 16.08
N VAL A 225 -2.36 -2.29 15.46
CA VAL A 225 -2.92 -0.94 15.58
C VAL A 225 -4.32 -0.88 14.97
N SER A 226 -4.55 -1.57 13.86
CA SER A 226 -5.86 -1.59 13.20
C SER A 226 -6.95 -2.22 14.07
N VAL A 227 -6.64 -3.34 14.72
CA VAL A 227 -7.57 -4.07 15.60
C VAL A 227 -7.84 -3.26 16.88
N ILE A 228 -6.80 -2.76 17.55
CA ILE A 228 -6.97 -1.96 18.78
C ILE A 228 -7.78 -0.70 18.52
N SER A 229 -7.50 0.00 17.42
CA SER A 229 -8.21 1.22 17.06
C SER A 229 -9.69 0.98 16.80
N GLU A 230 -10.06 -0.15 16.20
CA GLU A 230 -11.47 -0.49 15.96
C GLU A 230 -12.17 -0.90 17.27
N ILE A 231 -11.51 -1.67 18.14
CA ILE A 231 -12.05 -2.02 19.48
C ILE A 231 -12.31 -0.76 20.31
N ARG A 232 -11.37 0.20 20.32
CA ARG A 232 -11.54 1.47 21.04
C ARG A 232 -12.72 2.30 20.50
N ARG A 233 -12.94 2.29 19.18
CA ARG A 233 -14.07 3.00 18.55
C ARG A 233 -15.42 2.33 18.83
N GLY A 234 -15.46 1.00 18.88
CA GLY A 234 -16.67 0.25 19.26
C GLY A 234 -17.08 0.42 20.73
N ARG A 235 -16.15 0.83 21.60
CA ARG A 235 -16.40 1.12 23.02
C ARG A 235 -16.86 2.56 23.29
N GLN A 236 -16.92 3.45 22.28
CA GLN A 236 -17.48 4.78 22.49
C GLN A 236 -19.01 4.70 22.53
N PRO A 237 -19.66 5.06 23.64
CA PRO A 237 -21.11 4.95 23.75
C PRO A 237 -21.79 5.89 22.76
N ALA A 238 -22.73 5.35 21.98
CA ALA A 238 -23.53 6.08 20.99
C ALA A 238 -24.23 7.34 21.54
N VAL A 239 -24.37 7.42 22.87
CA VAL A 239 -25.00 8.54 23.59
C VAL A 239 -24.18 9.84 23.49
N VAL A 240 -22.84 9.78 23.55
CA VAL A 240 -21.99 10.99 23.56
C VAL A 240 -22.03 11.71 22.21
N VAL A 241 -22.09 10.96 21.10
CA VAL A 241 -22.11 11.51 19.73
C VAL A 241 -23.49 12.11 19.39
N VAL A 242 -24.57 11.51 19.89
CA VAL A 242 -25.93 12.02 19.66
C VAL A 242 -26.20 13.27 20.48
N GLU A 243 -25.70 13.35 21.72
CA GLU A 243 -25.89 14.52 22.58
C GLU A 243 -25.13 15.75 22.04
N GLU A 244 -23.88 15.58 21.62
CA GLU A 244 -23.08 16.68 21.04
C GLU A 244 -23.71 17.23 19.73
N HIS A 245 -24.23 16.34 18.87
CA HIS A 245 -24.91 16.74 17.63
C HIS A 245 -26.25 17.44 17.92
N LYS A 246 -27.01 16.96 18.91
CA LYS A 246 -28.24 17.63 19.37
C LYS A 246 -27.94 19.00 19.96
N LEU A 247 -26.91 19.14 20.79
CA LEU A 247 -26.50 20.42 21.39
C LEU A 247 -26.03 21.44 20.35
N ARG A 248 -25.22 21.03 19.36
CA ARG A 248 -24.81 21.90 18.23
C ARG A 248 -25.98 22.36 17.36
N LYS A 249 -26.95 21.48 17.09
CA LYS A 249 -28.13 21.83 16.28
C LYS A 249 -29.06 22.77 17.05
N ARG A 250 -29.21 22.56 18.36
CA ARG A 250 -30.02 23.39 19.26
C ARG A 250 -29.41 24.78 19.48
N SER A 251 -28.08 24.89 19.61
CA SER A 251 -27.36 26.17 19.66
C SER A 251 -27.52 26.99 18.37
N ARG A 252 -27.43 26.34 17.20
CA ARG A 252 -27.62 27.01 15.90
C ARG A 252 -29.06 27.47 15.66
N GLY A 253 -30.06 26.71 16.08
CA GLY A 253 -31.47 27.11 15.95
C GLY A 253 -31.89 28.23 16.92
N ARG A 254 -31.20 28.37 18.05
CA ARG A 254 -31.53 29.38 19.07
C ARG A 254 -30.95 30.77 18.73
N ASN A 255 -29.89 30.83 17.94
CA ASN A 255 -29.25 32.09 17.54
C ASN A 255 -29.85 32.74 16.28
N SER A 256 -30.84 32.10 15.63
CA SER A 256 -31.54 32.65 14.45
C SER A 256 -32.94 33.20 14.74
N GLY A 257 -33.39 33.21 16.00
CA GLY A 257 -34.77 33.57 16.39
C GLY A 257 -34.92 34.85 17.22
N SER A 258 -33.88 35.69 17.33
CA SER A 258 -33.89 36.87 18.22
C SER A 258 -33.52 38.16 17.47
N ARG A 259 -34.38 38.57 16.54
CA ARG A 259 -34.52 39.93 15.99
C ARG A 259 -35.98 40.01 15.54
N GLY A 260 -36.87 40.85 16.02
CA GLY A 260 -36.91 41.89 17.05
C GLY A 260 -38.37 42.36 16.96
N SER A 261 -39.11 42.33 18.07
CA SER A 261 -40.48 42.84 18.15
C SER A 261 -40.48 43.85 19.28
N SER A 262 -40.23 45.11 18.96
CA SER A 262 -40.57 46.23 19.83
C SER A 262 -41.97 46.67 19.41
N ASP A 263 -42.94 46.30 20.24
CA ASP A 263 -44.33 46.72 20.16
C ASP A 263 -44.44 48.24 20.12
N SER A 264 -45.29 48.70 19.21
CA SER A 264 -45.90 50.02 19.20
C SER A 264 -47.09 50.02 20.17
N ASP A 265 -47.03 50.83 21.22
CA ASP A 265 -48.21 51.15 22.04
C ASP A 265 -48.85 52.48 21.59
N PRO A 266 -50.19 52.57 21.49
CA PRO A 266 -50.89 53.79 21.07
C PRO A 266 -51.60 54.55 22.22
N LYS A 267 -51.70 55.89 22.03
CA LYS A 267 -52.63 56.90 22.63
C LYS A 267 -52.36 57.28 24.10
N ILE A 268 -52.31 58.56 24.48
CA ILE A 268 -53.23 59.69 24.23
C ILE A 268 -52.46 60.94 23.77
#